data_AF-A0A257ZKS7-F1
#
_entry.id   AF-A0A257ZKS7-F1
#
_cell.length_a   1.000
_cell.length_b   1.000
_cell.length_c   1.000
_cell.angle_alpha   90.00
_cell.angle_beta   90.00
_cell.angle_gamma   90.00
#
_symmetry.space_group_name_H-M   'P 1'
#
loop_
_entity.id
_entity.type
_entity.pdbx_description
1 polymer ?
#
loop_
_entity_poly.entity_id
_entity_poly.type
_entity_poly.pdbx_seq_one_letter_code
_entity_poly.pdbx_strand_id
1 'polypeptide(L)'
;MKTRLSLSQKAGLLSLGLFAAIYLNEFASPRVRNIVKPTLENIASGEYRLARPLYFYIKKAHIDRLPAIKDYALAFMSEEAAGDNGYLKEHGLVPLPATERAKVREAITAGTVMQH
;
A
#
# COMPACT_ATOMS: atom_id res chain seq x y z
N MET A 1 -19.04 -33.82 0.68
CA MET A 1 -17.84 -33.59 1.52
C MET A 1 -17.37 -32.16 1.34
N LYS A 2 -17.62 -31.26 2.32
CA LYS A 2 -17.08 -29.89 2.30
C LYS A 2 -15.62 -29.95 2.71
N THR A 3 -14.73 -29.77 1.74
CA THR A 3 -13.28 -29.81 1.87
C THR A 3 -12.83 -28.75 2.87
N ARG A 4 -12.03 -29.18 3.85
CA ARG A 4 -11.39 -28.30 4.83
C ARG A 4 -10.48 -27.33 4.08
N LEU A 5 -10.91 -26.08 3.94
CA LEU A 5 -9.98 -25.00 3.61
C LEU A 5 -8.90 -24.98 4.71
N SER A 6 -7.63 -25.06 4.28
CA SER A 6 -6.44 -24.96 5.12
C SER A 6 -6.57 -23.80 6.12
N LEU A 7 -6.25 -24.02 7.40
CA LEU A 7 -6.27 -22.98 8.44
C LEU A 7 -5.46 -21.74 8.05
N SER A 8 -4.41 -21.90 7.24
CA SER A 8 -3.60 -20.79 6.70
C SER A 8 -4.42 -19.82 5.84
N GLN A 9 -5.46 -20.31 5.15
CA GLN A 9 -6.35 -19.50 4.32
C GLN A 9 -7.42 -18.76 5.14
N LYS A 10 -7.74 -19.24 6.36
CA LYS A 10 -8.69 -18.61 7.30
C LYS A 10 -8.03 -17.64 8.29
N ALA A 11 -6.77 -17.89 8.65
CA ALA A 11 -6.00 -17.11 9.63
C ALA A 11 -4.95 -16.18 8.97
N GLY A 12 -4.95 -16.05 7.64
CA GLY A 12 -3.99 -15.22 6.92
C GLY A 12 -4.18 -13.73 7.20
N LEU A 13 -3.07 -13.04 7.48
CA LEU A 13 -2.99 -11.58 7.51
C LEU A 13 -2.98 -11.10 6.05
N LEU A 14 -3.98 -10.34 5.64
CA LEU A 14 -3.97 -9.61 4.38
C LEU A 14 -3.14 -8.36 4.61
N SER A 15 -1.82 -8.49 4.45
CA SER A 15 -0.91 -7.36 4.37
C SER A 15 -1.12 -6.64 3.06
N LEU A 16 -1.91 -5.57 3.04
CA LEU A 16 -1.88 -4.60 1.96
C LEU A 16 -0.60 -3.76 2.12
N GLY A 17 0.40 -4.00 1.29
CA GLY A 17 1.53 -3.07 1.17
C GLY A 17 1.13 -1.85 0.39
N LEU A 18 1.17 -0.69 1.03
CA LEU A 18 0.55 0.51 0.51
C LEU A 18 1.29 1.76 0.94
N PHE A 19 1.90 2.43 -0.04
CA PHE A 19 2.51 3.77 0.00
C PHE A 19 3.91 3.87 0.58
N ALA A 20 4.91 4.08 -0.26
CA ALA A 20 6.17 4.62 0.21
C ALA A 20 6.11 6.15 0.17
N ALA A 21 6.10 6.83 1.32
CA ALA A 21 6.76 8.13 1.49
C ALA A 21 6.65 8.54 2.96
N ILE A 22 7.78 8.62 3.64
CA ILE A 22 7.88 9.44 4.84
C ILE A 22 8.57 10.74 4.40
N TYR A 23 7.90 11.85 4.69
CA TYR A 23 8.45 13.20 4.82
C TYR A 23 9.62 13.21 5.80
N LEU A 24 10.76 12.67 5.38
CA LEU A 24 12.03 12.90 6.04
C LEU A 24 12.92 13.82 5.22
N ASN A 25 12.45 14.41 4.11
CA ASN A 25 13.26 15.36 3.36
C ASN A 25 13.62 16.59 4.19
N GLU A 26 12.72 17.07 5.06
CA GLU A 26 12.98 18.21 5.95
C GLU A 26 13.96 17.86 7.09
N PHE A 27 13.86 16.64 7.64
CA PHE A 27 14.70 16.17 8.75
C PHE A 27 15.97 15.43 8.30
N ALA A 28 16.13 15.14 7.01
CA ALA A 28 17.32 14.50 6.47
C ALA A 28 18.49 15.48 6.49
N SER A 29 19.65 15.01 6.97
CA SER A 29 20.86 15.81 6.89
C SER A 29 21.18 16.16 5.42
N PRO A 30 21.76 17.35 5.14
CA PRO A 30 22.13 17.77 3.78
C PRO A 30 23.00 16.75 3.02
N ARG A 31 23.80 15.95 3.74
CA ARG A 31 24.63 14.87 3.18
C ARG A 31 23.80 13.76 2.51
N VAL A 32 22.64 13.43 3.07
CA VAL A 32 21.79 12.35 2.55
C VAL A 32 20.96 12.82 1.35
N ARG A 33 20.55 14.10 1.35
CA ARG A 33 19.79 14.71 0.24
C ARG A 33 20.59 14.83 -1.07
N ASN A 34 21.92 14.87 -0.99
CA ASN A 34 22.80 15.07 -2.15
C ASN A 34 23.10 13.79 -2.95
N ILE A 35 22.76 12.60 -2.44
CA ILE A 35 23.11 11.32 -3.10
C ILE A 35 21.98 10.81 -4.00
N VAL A 36 20.72 10.87 -3.52
CA VAL A 36 19.53 10.50 -4.29
C VAL A 36 18.44 11.52 -4.00
N LYS A 37 17.92 12.19 -5.05
CA LYS A 37 16.84 13.17 -4.90
C LYS A 37 15.53 12.45 -4.54
N PRO A 38 14.67 13.05 -3.68
CA PRO A 38 13.35 12.52 -3.36
C PRO A 38 12.36 12.76 -4.51
N THR A 39 12.61 12.18 -5.67
CA THR A 39 11.69 12.22 -6.82
C THR A 39 10.65 11.10 -6.68
N LEU A 40 9.49 11.25 -7.35
CA LEU A 40 8.46 10.20 -7.40
C LEU A 40 9.04 8.88 -7.88
N GLU A 41 9.87 8.94 -8.92
CA GLU A 41 10.55 7.78 -9.51
C GLU A 41 11.46 7.08 -8.49
N ASN A 42 12.35 7.82 -7.82
CA ASN A 42 13.29 7.24 -6.85
C ASN A 42 12.59 6.68 -5.61
N ILE A 43 11.46 7.27 -5.21
CA ILE A 43 10.66 6.78 -4.08
C ILE A 43 9.88 5.53 -4.47
N ALA A 44 9.26 5.52 -5.65
CA ALA A 44 8.50 4.37 -6.15
C ALA A 44 9.40 3.17 -6.48
N SER A 45 10.63 3.41 -6.94
CA SER A 45 11.63 2.36 -7.19
C SER A 45 12.28 1.81 -5.91
N GLY A 46 12.13 2.50 -4.79
CA GLY A 46 12.80 2.17 -3.53
C GLY A 46 14.26 2.62 -3.44
N GLU A 47 14.79 3.30 -4.47
CA GLU A 47 16.14 3.87 -4.47
C GLU A 47 16.31 4.98 -3.42
N TYR A 48 15.25 5.71 -3.13
CA TYR A 48 15.21 6.67 -2.02
C TYR A 48 15.00 5.94 -0.69
N ARG A 49 16.09 5.38 -0.13
CA ARG A 49 16.11 4.56 1.09
C ARG A 49 15.51 5.20 2.35
N LEU A 50 15.28 6.52 2.34
CA LEU A 50 14.61 7.23 3.43
C LEU A 50 13.08 7.17 3.34
N ALA A 51 12.51 6.86 2.17
CA ALA A 51 11.10 6.55 2.07
C ALA A 51 10.83 5.21 2.76
N ARG A 52 9.78 5.17 3.57
CA ARG A 52 9.29 3.93 4.16
C ARG A 52 7.96 3.55 3.53
N PRO A 53 7.82 2.31 3.06
CA PRO A 53 6.53 1.78 2.69
C PRO A 53 5.64 1.66 3.94
N LEU A 54 4.46 2.25 3.84
CA LEU A 54 3.32 2.08 4.70
C LEU A 54 2.64 0.77 4.28
N TYR A 55 2.03 0.09 5.25
CA TYR A 55 1.32 -1.16 5.03
C TYR A 55 0.05 -1.14 5.86
N PHE A 56 -1.08 -1.44 5.24
CA PHE A 56 -2.33 -1.71 5.94
C PHE A 56 -2.44 -3.22 6.18
N TYR A 57 -2.41 -3.63 7.43
CA TYR A 57 -2.58 -5.03 7.79
C TYR A 57 -4.05 -5.31 8.12
N ILE A 58 -4.75 -5.93 7.18
CA ILE A 58 -6.17 -6.25 7.32
C ILE A 58 -6.29 -7.76 7.57
N LYS A 59 -7.00 -8.17 8.63
CA LYS A 59 -7.29 -9.59 8.84
C LYS A 59 -8.34 -10.06 7.85
N LYS A 60 -8.09 -11.16 7.13
CA LYS A 60 -9.06 -11.73 6.18
C LYS A 60 -10.42 -12.01 6.84
N ALA A 61 -10.40 -12.54 8.06
CA ALA A 61 -11.61 -12.80 8.85
C ALA A 61 -12.46 -11.55 9.14
N HIS A 62 -11.89 -10.34 9.05
CA HIS A 62 -12.64 -9.09 9.21
C HIS A 62 -13.26 -8.61 7.90
N ILE A 63 -12.64 -8.89 6.74
CA ILE A 63 -13.21 -8.56 5.43
C ILE A 63 -14.54 -9.30 5.23
N ASP A 64 -14.62 -10.57 5.63
CA ASP A 64 -15.83 -11.38 5.48
C ASP A 64 -16.98 -10.94 6.41
N ARG A 65 -16.67 -10.27 7.54
CA ARG A 65 -17.67 -9.83 8.53
C ARG A 65 -18.04 -8.36 8.44
N LEU A 66 -17.12 -7.52 7.97
CA LEU A 66 -17.24 -6.06 7.93
C LEU A 66 -16.89 -5.59 6.51
N PRO A 67 -17.88 -5.59 5.58
CA PRO A 67 -17.68 -5.16 4.21
C PRO A 67 -17.05 -3.76 4.09
N ALA A 68 -17.36 -2.87 5.02
CA ALA A 68 -16.80 -1.52 5.10
C ALA A 68 -15.27 -1.47 5.15
N ILE A 69 -14.60 -2.50 5.68
CA ILE A 69 -13.13 -2.57 5.69
C ILE A 69 -12.59 -2.78 4.27
N LYS A 70 -13.27 -3.60 3.48
CA LYS A 70 -12.94 -3.80 2.06
C LYS A 70 -13.16 -2.50 1.28
N ASP A 71 -14.29 -1.84 1.52
CA ASP A 71 -14.63 -0.59 0.85
C ASP A 71 -13.63 0.52 1.19
N TYR A 72 -13.22 0.61 2.46
CA TYR A 72 -12.16 1.54 2.89
C TYR A 72 -10.84 1.28 2.14
N ALA A 73 -10.42 0.01 2.06
CA ALA A 73 -9.19 -0.35 1.35
C ALA A 73 -9.27 -0.04 -0.15
N LEU A 74 -10.42 -0.28 -0.80
CA LEU A 74 -10.65 0.05 -2.21
C LEU A 74 -10.74 1.56 -2.46
N ALA A 75 -11.35 2.32 -1.56
CA ALA A 75 -11.42 3.77 -1.60
C ALA A 75 -10.02 4.39 -1.44
N PHE A 76 -9.22 3.86 -0.51
CA PHE A 76 -7.85 4.31 -0.32
C PHE A 76 -6.96 4.00 -1.53
N MET A 77 -7.35 3.03 -2.36
CA MET A 77 -6.70 2.68 -3.63
C MET A 77 -7.38 3.26 -4.87
N SER A 78 -8.33 4.18 -4.71
CA SER A 78 -9.05 4.78 -5.85
C SER A 78 -8.16 5.78 -6.61
N GLU A 79 -8.60 6.21 -7.79
CA GLU A 79 -7.89 7.27 -8.54
C GLU A 79 -7.97 8.60 -7.80
N GLU A 80 -9.09 8.88 -7.14
CA GLU A 80 -9.29 10.11 -6.36
C GLU A 80 -8.36 10.17 -5.14
N ALA A 81 -8.03 9.03 -4.54
CA ALA A 81 -7.13 8.96 -3.40
C ALA A 81 -5.66 8.80 -3.81
N ALA A 82 -5.38 7.73 -4.56
CA ALA A 82 -4.04 7.23 -4.87
C ALA A 82 -3.68 7.32 -6.36
N GLY A 83 -4.50 7.98 -7.18
CA GLY A 83 -4.19 8.21 -8.58
C GLY A 83 -3.16 9.33 -8.79
N ASP A 84 -2.91 9.66 -10.04
CA ASP A 84 -1.89 10.65 -10.39
C ASP A 84 -2.22 12.06 -9.90
N ASN A 85 -3.51 12.37 -9.72
CA ASN A 85 -3.99 13.64 -9.16
C ASN A 85 -4.71 13.42 -7.82
N GLY A 86 -4.44 12.31 -7.13
CA GLY A 86 -5.14 11.94 -5.91
C GLY A 86 -4.74 12.76 -4.68
N TYR A 87 -5.68 12.97 -3.76
CA TYR A 87 -5.48 13.83 -2.58
C TYR A 87 -4.40 13.30 -1.61
N LEU A 88 -4.06 12.01 -1.66
CA LEU A 88 -3.00 11.46 -0.79
C LEU A 88 -1.62 12.06 -1.12
N LYS A 89 -1.42 12.56 -2.34
CA LYS A 89 -0.20 13.29 -2.72
C LYS A 89 -0.08 14.63 -2.00
N GLU A 90 -1.18 15.30 -1.70
CA GLU A 90 -1.19 16.56 -0.95
C GLU A 90 -0.80 16.35 0.52
N HIS A 91 -1.06 15.14 1.03
CA HIS A 91 -0.56 14.66 2.32
C HIS A 91 0.83 13.99 2.20
N GLY A 92 1.50 14.17 1.05
CA GLY A 92 2.80 13.66 0.61
C GLY A 92 3.03 12.17 0.80
N LEU A 93 1.97 11.41 0.54
CA LEU A 93 2.07 10.02 0.19
C LEU A 93 2.35 9.88 -1.31
N VAL A 94 3.35 9.07 -1.67
CA VAL A 94 3.61 8.77 -3.09
C VAL A 94 2.86 7.49 -3.47
N PRO A 95 1.90 7.57 -4.40
CA PRO A 95 1.13 6.40 -4.77
C PRO A 95 1.97 5.37 -5.51
N LEU A 96 1.51 4.13 -5.43
CA LEU A 96 2.05 3.05 -6.24
C LEU A 96 1.85 3.36 -7.74
N PRO A 97 2.77 2.90 -8.61
CA PRO A 97 2.57 2.92 -10.05
C PRO A 97 1.22 2.28 -10.42
N ALA A 98 0.57 2.78 -11.47
CA ALA A 98 -0.79 2.36 -11.85
C ALA A 98 -0.94 0.82 -11.96
N THR A 99 0.07 0.14 -12.50
CA THR A 99 0.09 -1.33 -12.64
C THR A 99 0.10 -2.06 -11.28
N GLU A 100 0.96 -1.65 -10.36
CA GLU A 100 1.03 -2.23 -9.01
C GLU A 100 -0.23 -1.89 -8.20
N ARG A 101 -0.74 -0.66 -8.34
CA ARG A 101 -1.97 -0.22 -7.69
C ARG A 101 -3.18 -1.04 -8.16
N ALA A 102 -3.25 -1.36 -9.46
CA ALA A 102 -4.26 -2.27 -10.00
C ALA A 102 -4.17 -3.68 -9.41
N LYS A 103 -2.96 -4.26 -9.33
CA LYS A 103 -2.74 -5.58 -8.70
C LYS A 103 -3.22 -5.59 -7.24
N VAL A 104 -2.95 -4.52 -6.51
CA VAL A 104 -3.41 -4.38 -5.12
C VAL A 104 -4.93 -4.30 -5.05
N ARG A 105 -5.58 -3.51 -5.92
CA ARG A 105 -7.06 -3.44 -6.00
C ARG A 105 -7.68 -4.80 -6.30
N GLU A 106 -7.08 -5.58 -7.20
CA GLU A 106 -7.50 -6.95 -7.50
C GLU A 106 -7.34 -7.86 -6.29
N ALA A 107 -6.20 -7.79 -5.58
CA ALA A 107 -5.96 -8.57 -4.37
C ALA A 107 -6.96 -8.25 -3.26
N ILE A 108 -7.30 -6.98 -3.06
CA ILE A 108 -8.35 -6.55 -2.11
C ILE A 108 -9.70 -7.13 -2.52
N THR A 109 -10.03 -7.03 -3.81
CA THR A 109 -11.30 -7.51 -4.35
C THR A 109 -11.45 -9.02 -4.17
N ALA A 110 -10.38 -9.77 -4.43
CA ALA A 110 -10.31 -11.21 -4.30
C ALA A 110 -10.11 -11.72 -2.86
N GLY A 111 -9.73 -10.85 -1.91
CA GLY A 111 -9.33 -11.26 -0.56
C GLY A 111 -8.08 -12.15 -0.56
N THR A 112 -7.15 -11.87 -1.48
CA THR A 112 -5.89 -12.60 -1.62
C THR A 112 -4.86 -12.09 -0.62
N VAL A 113 -4.22 -13.01 0.09
CA VAL A 113 -3.11 -12.68 0.99
C VAL A 113 -1.88 -12.33 0.16
N MET A 114 -1.43 -11.08 0.26
CA MET A 114 -0.20 -10.58 -0.34
C MET A 114 0.98 -10.87 0.60
N GLN A 115 2.04 -11.48 0.08
CA GLN A 115 3.34 -11.57 0.77
C GLN A 115 4.20 -10.35 0.41
N HIS A 116 4.93 -9.84 1.39
CA HIS A 116 5.83 -8.68 1.29
C HIS A 116 7.28 -9.12 1.28
#